data_AF-A0A2M7DNV9-F1
#
_entry.id   AF-A0A2M7DNV9-F1
#
_cell.length_a   1.000
_cell.length_b   1.000
_cell.length_c   1.000
_cell.angle_alpha   90.00
_cell.angle_beta   90.00
_cell.angle_gamma   90.00
#
_symmetry.space_group_name_H-M   'P 1'
#
loop_
_entity.id
_entity.type
_entity.pdbx_description
1 polymer ?
#
loop_
_entity_poly.entity_id
_entity_poly.type
_entity_poly.pdbx_seq_one_letter_code
_entity_poly.pdbx_strand_id
1 'polypeptide(L)'
;MRNIVLIIVTILSCSSMKKENFQTMDYVPNQETAIKIAEAIWLPLYGESIYEKKPYKATLIDNNIWRVEGTLDSEKIGGVPIIEIQKKDCKILKVTHTK
;
A
#
# COMPACT_ATOMS: atom_id res chain seq x y z
N MET A 1 -13.95 1.73 -57.28
CA MET A 1 -14.48 0.56 -56.55
C MET A 1 -13.39 -0.29 -55.87
N ARG A 2 -12.18 -0.43 -56.45
CA ARG A 2 -11.07 -1.22 -55.87
C ARG A 2 -10.45 -0.65 -54.59
N ASN A 3 -10.53 0.66 -54.38
CA ASN A 3 -9.91 1.35 -53.23
C ASN A 3 -10.82 1.42 -51.98
N ILE A 4 -12.14 1.22 -52.14
CA ILE A 4 -13.10 1.25 -51.02
C ILE A 4 -13.06 -0.06 -50.23
N VAL A 5 -12.81 -1.19 -50.91
CA VAL A 5 -12.68 -2.51 -50.27
C VAL A 5 -11.43 -2.59 -49.38
N LEU A 6 -10.36 -1.86 -49.74
CA LEU A 6 -9.10 -1.88 -48.99
C LEU A 6 -9.20 -1.22 -47.60
N ILE A 7 -10.08 -0.22 -47.45
CA ILE A 7 -10.25 0.54 -46.20
C ILE A 7 -11.12 -0.24 -45.19
N ILE A 8 -12.02 -1.10 -45.67
CA ILE A 8 -12.93 -1.88 -44.81
C ILE A 8 -12.18 -3.01 -44.10
N VAL A 9 -11.15 -3.59 -44.73
CA VAL A 9 -10.36 -4.70 -44.16
C VAL A 9 -9.51 -4.26 -42.97
N THR A 10 -9.03 -3.01 -42.93
CA THR A 10 -8.20 -2.51 -41.82
C THR A 10 -8.98 -2.22 -40.54
N ILE A 11 -10.30 -2.00 -40.63
CA ILE A 11 -11.14 -1.71 -39.46
C ILE A 11 -11.54 -3.01 -38.74
N LEU A 12 -11.48 -4.16 -39.43
CA LEU A 12 -11.79 -5.49 -38.88
C LEU A 12 -10.66 -6.11 -38.03
N SER A 13 -9.46 -5.51 -38.02
CA SER A 13 -8.35 -5.95 -37.16
C SER A 13 -8.14 -5.08 -35.93
N CYS A 14 -9.14 -4.32 -35.49
CA CYS A 14 -9.19 -3.84 -34.12
C CYS A 14 -9.45 -5.05 -33.22
N SER A 15 -8.40 -5.83 -32.95
CA SER A 15 -8.43 -6.93 -32.00
C SER A 15 -8.91 -6.38 -30.67
N SER A 16 -10.09 -6.83 -30.26
CA SER A 16 -10.65 -6.66 -28.92
C SER A 16 -9.53 -6.79 -27.89
N MET A 17 -9.10 -5.66 -27.31
CA MET A 17 -8.29 -5.66 -26.11
C MET A 17 -9.17 -6.35 -25.06
N LYS A 18 -8.95 -7.65 -24.85
CA LYS A 18 -9.57 -8.37 -23.75
C LYS A 18 -9.19 -7.60 -22.50
N LYS A 19 -10.19 -6.92 -21.91
CA LYS A 19 -10.05 -6.33 -20.58
C LYS A 19 -9.74 -7.49 -19.66
N GLU A 20 -8.46 -7.69 -19.34
CA GLU A 20 -8.10 -8.69 -18.35
C GLU A 20 -8.91 -8.37 -17.10
N ASN A 21 -9.68 -9.34 -16.63
CA ASN A 21 -10.32 -9.26 -15.33
C ASN A 21 -9.20 -9.26 -14.30
N PHE A 22 -8.62 -8.08 -14.06
CA PHE A 22 -7.73 -7.85 -12.93
C PHE A 22 -8.55 -8.14 -11.69
N GLN A 23 -8.35 -9.31 -11.13
CA GLN A 23 -8.83 -9.61 -9.80
C GLN A 23 -8.17 -8.59 -8.88
N THR A 24 -8.97 -7.74 -8.25
CA THR A 24 -8.47 -6.68 -7.38
C THR A 24 -7.84 -7.35 -6.16
N MET A 25 -6.53 -7.59 -6.24
CA MET A 25 -5.74 -8.06 -5.12
C MET A 25 -5.41 -6.88 -4.21
N ASP A 26 -5.40 -7.14 -2.91
CA ASP A 26 -4.89 -6.18 -1.94
C ASP A 26 -3.36 -6.25 -1.94
N TYR A 27 -2.69 -5.12 -2.17
CA TYR A 27 -1.22 -5.04 -2.13
C TYR A 27 -0.67 -5.16 -0.72
N VAL A 28 -1.50 -4.90 0.30
CA VAL A 28 -1.17 -5.09 1.71
C VAL A 28 -2.14 -6.11 2.32
N PRO A 29 -2.01 -7.40 1.99
CA PRO A 29 -3.04 -8.39 2.29
C PRO A 29 -3.14 -8.75 3.78
N ASN A 30 -2.09 -8.50 4.56
CA ASN A 30 -1.99 -8.91 5.96
C ASN A 30 -1.15 -7.95 6.82
N GLN A 31 -1.18 -8.19 8.13
CA GLN A 31 -0.45 -7.42 9.15
C GLN A 31 1.06 -7.38 8.91
N GLU A 32 1.65 -8.53 8.56
CA GLU A 32 3.10 -8.64 8.35
C GLU A 32 3.57 -7.76 7.19
N THR A 33 2.80 -7.74 6.10
CA THR A 33 3.08 -6.88 4.95
C THR A 33 2.99 -5.40 5.34
N ALA A 34 1.95 -5.02 6.10
CA ALA A 34 1.80 -3.65 6.58
C ALA A 34 2.97 -3.21 7.47
N ILE A 35 3.45 -4.10 8.36
CA ILE A 35 4.60 -3.84 9.24
C ILE A 35 5.88 -3.65 8.41
N LYS A 36 6.15 -4.51 7.43
CA LYS A 36 7.33 -4.38 6.56
C LYS A 36 7.33 -3.07 5.77
N ILE A 37 6.16 -2.65 5.27
CA ILE A 37 6.01 -1.34 4.59
C ILE A 37 6.24 -0.20 5.58
N ALA A 38 5.68 -0.28 6.79
CA ALA A 38 5.89 0.72 7.83
C ALA A 38 7.38 0.88 8.19
N GLU A 39 8.10 -0.22 8.41
CA GLU A 39 9.54 -0.21 8.66
C GLU A 39 10.32 0.43 7.51
N ALA A 40 10.02 0.06 6.26
CA ALA A 40 10.68 0.61 5.08
C ALA A 40 10.49 2.13 4.91
N ILE A 41 9.37 2.67 5.39
CA ILE A 41 9.07 4.11 5.34
C ILE A 41 9.63 4.84 6.56
N TRP A 42 9.52 4.25 7.75
CA TRP A 42 10.00 4.89 8.98
C TRP A 42 11.52 4.95 9.06
N LEU A 43 12.23 3.93 8.59
CA LEU A 43 13.68 3.87 8.67
C LEU A 43 14.38 5.10 8.06
N PRO A 44 14.09 5.52 6.81
CA PRO A 44 14.68 6.73 6.25
C PRO A 44 14.18 8.03 6.89
N LEU A 45 13.04 8.03 7.59
CA LEU A 45 12.48 9.24 8.22
C LEU A 45 12.98 9.46 9.65
N TYR A 46 13.15 8.40 10.42
CA TYR A 46 13.41 8.44 11.87
C TYR A 46 14.68 7.69 12.29
N GLY A 47 15.36 7.03 11.34
CA GLY A 47 16.55 6.24 11.59
C GLY A 47 16.27 4.94 12.37
N GLU A 48 17.34 4.29 12.83
CA GLU A 48 17.29 3.00 13.52
C GLU A 48 16.57 3.04 14.88
N SER A 49 16.33 4.24 15.43
CA SER A 49 15.56 4.44 16.68
C SER A 49 14.17 3.82 16.63
N ILE A 50 13.61 3.60 15.43
CA ILE A 50 12.33 2.91 15.26
C ILE A 50 12.36 1.51 15.85
N TYR A 51 13.52 0.84 15.85
CA TYR A 51 13.64 -0.54 16.31
C TYR A 51 13.49 -0.66 17.83
N GLU A 52 13.75 0.41 18.57
CA GLU A 52 13.50 0.50 20.02
C GLU A 52 11.99 0.54 20.35
N LYS A 53 11.15 0.76 19.34
CA LYS A 53 9.68 0.83 19.45
C LYS A 53 9.01 -0.48 19.03
N LYS A 54 9.77 -1.57 18.89
CA LYS A 54 9.22 -2.93 18.70
C LYS A 54 8.62 -3.46 20.02
N PRO A 55 7.64 -4.39 19.97
CA PRO A 55 7.00 -4.92 18.77
C PRO A 55 6.05 -3.90 18.12
N TYR A 56 5.99 -3.90 16.79
CA TYR A 56 5.01 -3.10 16.06
C TYR A 56 3.65 -3.80 16.06
N LYS A 57 2.57 -3.02 16.19
CA LYS A 57 1.19 -3.52 16.15
C LYS A 57 0.52 -3.02 14.89
N ALA A 58 -0.12 -3.93 14.15
CA ALA A 58 -0.89 -3.61 12.94
C ALA A 58 -2.35 -3.98 13.13
N THR A 59 -3.24 -3.00 12.99
CA THR A 59 -4.69 -3.18 13.13
C THR A 59 -5.38 -2.76 11.84
N LEU A 60 -6.32 -3.57 11.36
CA LEU A 60 -7.12 -3.26 10.19
C LEU A 60 -8.35 -2.45 10.61
N ILE A 61 -8.45 -1.22 10.10
CA ILE A 61 -9.57 -0.30 10.33
C ILE A 61 -10.49 -0.37 9.12
N ASP A 62 -11.78 -0.53 9.38
CA ASP A 62 -12.87 -0.56 8.38
C ASP A 62 -12.60 -1.49 7.19
N ASN A 63 -11.90 -2.61 7.43
CA ASN A 63 -11.47 -3.59 6.43
C ASN A 63 -10.61 -3.01 5.27
N ASN A 64 -10.09 -1.79 5.41
CA ASN A 64 -9.49 -1.06 4.28
C ASN A 64 -8.18 -0.33 4.62
N ILE A 65 -7.91 -0.01 5.89
CA ILE A 65 -6.73 0.77 6.28
C ILE A 65 -5.93 -0.01 7.32
N TRP A 66 -4.67 -0.29 7.03
CA TRP A 66 -3.73 -0.78 8.03
C TRP A 66 -3.19 0.40 8.82
N ARG A 67 -3.48 0.45 10.12
CA ARG A 67 -2.79 1.32 11.06
C ARG A 67 -1.68 0.52 11.74
N VAL A 68 -0.44 0.95 11.54
CA VAL A 68 0.74 0.35 12.19
C VAL A 68 1.31 1.36 13.18
N GLU A 69 1.60 0.91 14.40
CA GLU A 69 2.18 1.75 15.45
C GLU A 69 3.28 1.03 16.23
N GLY A 70 4.25 1.80 16.72
CA GLY A 70 5.22 1.34 17.70
C GLY A 70 4.63 1.10 19.08
N THR A 71 5.38 0.39 19.91
CA THR A 71 5.09 0.20 21.32
C THR A 71 6.02 1.06 22.17
N LEU A 72 5.51 1.62 23.26
CA LEU A 72 6.27 2.31 24.27
C LEU A 72 6.17 1.53 25.57
N ASP A 73 7.31 1.18 26.16
CA ASP A 73 7.34 0.60 27.51
C ASP A 73 6.87 1.64 28.53
N SER A 74 6.16 1.21 29.57
CA SER A 74 5.61 2.10 30.60
C SER A 74 6.63 2.96 31.34
N GLU A 75 7.92 2.57 31.30
CA GLU A 75 9.03 3.27 31.94
C GLU A 75 9.75 4.25 30.99
N LYS A 76 9.41 4.25 29.69
CA LYS A 76 10.05 5.11 28.68
C LYS A 76 9.22 6.36 28.44
N ILE A 77 9.91 7.50 28.38
CA ILE A 77 9.31 8.79 28.01
C ILE A 77 9.46 9.00 26.50
N GLY A 78 8.42 9.52 25.86
CA GLY A 78 8.42 9.95 24.47
C GLY A 78 7.33 9.29 23.64
N GLY A 79 7.45 9.39 22.32
CA GLY A 79 6.46 8.86 21.40
C GLY A 79 6.81 7.57 20.68
N VAL A 80 5.89 7.17 19.81
CA VAL A 80 6.01 6.04 18.88
C VAL A 80 5.66 6.49 17.46
N PRO A 81 6.27 5.90 16.42
CA PRO A 81 5.87 6.15 15.05
C PRO A 81 4.51 5.49 14.76
N ILE A 82 3.69 6.16 13.95
CA ILE A 82 2.38 5.68 13.49
C ILE A 82 2.28 5.92 11.98
N ILE A 83 1.76 4.94 11.25
CA ILE A 83 1.47 5.04 9.81
C ILE A 83 0.12 4.41 9.49
N GLU A 84 -0.61 5.02 8.57
CA GLU A 84 -1.85 4.48 8.01
C GLU A 84 -1.66 4.23 6.51
N ILE A 85 -1.95 2.99 6.09
CA ILE A 85 -1.68 2.48 4.74
C ILE A 85 -2.98 1.91 4.17
N GLN A 86 -3.39 2.36 2.99
CA GLN A 86 -4.53 1.77 2.30
C GLN A 86 -4.19 0.34 1.87
N LYS A 87 -5.04 -0.62 2.27
CA LYS A 87 -4.87 -2.06 2.04
C LYS A 87 -4.77 -2.41 0.56
N LYS A 88 -5.58 -1.76 -0.26
CA LYS A 88 -5.78 -2.06 -1.68
C LYS A 88 -4.53 -1.82 -2.52
N ASP A 89 -3.95 -0.63 -2.41
CA ASP A 89 -2.93 -0.12 -3.33
C ASP A 89 -1.67 0.42 -2.63
N CYS A 90 -1.54 0.19 -1.32
CA CYS A 90 -0.44 0.68 -0.49
C CYS A 90 -0.33 2.21 -0.42
N LYS A 91 -1.39 2.97 -0.74
CA LYS A 91 -1.37 4.43 -0.59
C LYS A 91 -1.13 4.81 0.87
N ILE A 92 -0.10 5.62 1.11
CA ILE A 92 0.19 6.16 2.44
C ILE A 92 -0.79 7.28 2.74
N LEU A 93 -1.62 7.09 3.76
CA LEU A 93 -2.65 8.05 4.17
C LEU A 93 -2.14 9.00 5.24
N LYS A 94 -1.25 8.53 6.12
CA LYS A 94 -0.71 9.30 7.23
C LYS A 94 0.61 8.71 7.70
N VAL A 95 1.56 9.58 8.05
CA VAL A 95 2.77 9.25 8.81
C VAL A 95 2.91 10.28 9.92
N THR A 96 3.06 9.83 11.16
CA THR A 96 3.23 10.72 12.31
C THR A 96 4.08 10.04 13.40
N HIS A 97 4.45 10.81 14.41
CA HIS A 97 5.14 10.32 15.61
C HIS A 97 4.45 10.98 16.80
N THR A 98 4.08 10.20 17.83
CA THR A 98 3.49 10.79 19.03
C THR A 98 4.54 11.60 19.81
N LYS A 99 4.13 12.34 20.82
CA LYS A 99 5.06 13.11 21.67
C LYS A 99 5.48 12.29 22.87
#